data_AF-A0A835FPF9-F1
#
_entry.id   AF-A0A835FPF9-F1
#
_cell.length_a   1.000
_cell.length_b   1.000
_cell.length_c   1.000
_cell.angle_alpha   90.00
_cell.angle_beta   90.00
_cell.angle_gamma   90.00
#
_symmetry.space_group_name_H-M   'P 1'
#
loop_
_entity.id
_entity.type
_entity.pdbx_description
1 polymer ?
#
loop_
_entity_poly.entity_id
_entity_poly.type
_entity_poly.pdbx_seq_one_letter_code
_entity_poly.pdbx_strand_id
1 'polypeptide(L)'
;MECPGFWPEKGAAIAPGQVIDHVLEPKATKPKLNLKIIKDGTSGDWLIHVGLNREPALIGRFPRSLFTGGFSDKANRVLFGGVVTAPITNPPPMGSGYLPTSENSAASISNIQLID
;
A
#
# COMPACT_ATOMS: atom_id res chain seq x y z
N MET A 1 10.33 -9.58 2.58
CA MET A 1 9.08 -10.24 2.14
C MET A 1 9.33 -10.71 0.72
N GLU A 2 9.06 -11.98 0.41
CA GLU A 2 9.01 -12.45 -0.97
C GLU A 2 7.56 -12.30 -1.45
N CYS A 3 7.36 -11.58 -2.55
CA CYS A 3 6.05 -11.42 -3.18
C CYS A 3 6.13 -11.96 -4.61
N PRO A 4 5.91 -13.27 -4.83
CA PRO A 4 6.21 -13.94 -6.10
C PRO A 4 5.48 -13.36 -7.32
N GLY A 5 4.31 -12.74 -7.12
CA GLY A 5 3.55 -12.09 -8.19
C GLY A 5 3.98 -10.65 -8.48
N PHE A 6 4.81 -10.03 -7.65
CA PHE A 6 5.19 -8.64 -7.82
C PHE A 6 6.54 -8.53 -8.51
N TRP A 7 6.59 -7.79 -9.61
CA TRP A 7 7.82 -7.50 -10.34
C TRP A 7 8.31 -6.11 -9.96
N PRO A 8 9.39 -6.00 -9.16
CA PRO A 8 9.87 -4.70 -8.67
C PRO A 8 10.48 -3.87 -9.79
N GLU A 9 10.28 -2.55 -9.72
CA GLU A 9 10.92 -1.61 -10.63
C GLU A 9 12.37 -1.35 -10.19
N LYS A 10 13.29 -1.33 -11.15
CA LYS A 10 14.72 -1.21 -10.85
C LYS A 10 15.02 0.17 -10.24
N GLY A 11 15.63 0.17 -9.06
CA GLY A 11 16.02 1.42 -8.38
C GLY A 11 14.87 2.11 -7.63
N ALA A 12 13.72 1.44 -7.47
CA ALA A 12 12.63 1.95 -6.64
C ALA A 12 13.09 2.19 -5.19
N ALA A 13 12.78 3.38 -4.65
CA ALA A 13 13.16 3.78 -3.29
C ALA A 13 12.30 3.15 -2.17
N ILE A 14 11.16 2.56 -2.55
CA ILE A 14 10.22 1.89 -1.64
C ILE A 14 9.92 0.52 -2.24
N ALA A 15 9.99 -0.52 -1.42
CA ALA A 15 9.62 -1.89 -1.80
C ALA A 15 8.46 -2.43 -0.94
N PRO A 16 7.65 -3.37 -1.46
CA PRO A 16 6.67 -4.08 -0.64
C PRO A 16 7.29 -4.72 0.60
N GLY A 17 6.63 -4.55 1.75
CA GLY A 17 7.13 -5.05 3.04
C GLY A 17 8.25 -4.22 3.67
N GLN A 18 8.63 -3.09 3.07
CA GLN A 18 9.55 -2.14 3.70
C GLN A 18 8.94 -1.54 4.97
N VAL A 19 9.75 -1.46 6.01
CA VAL A 19 9.37 -0.79 7.26
C VAL A 19 9.30 0.71 7.00
N ILE A 20 8.16 1.32 7.31
CA ILE A 20 8.04 2.77 7.39
C ILE A 20 8.58 3.18 8.75
N ASP A 21 9.88 3.47 8.78
CA ASP A 21 10.58 3.78 10.02
C ASP A 21 10.24 5.20 10.44
N HIS A 22 9.28 5.34 11.37
CA HIS A 22 9.06 6.49 12.25
C HIS A 22 7.98 6.13 13.27
N VAL A 23 8.38 5.87 14.52
CA VAL A 23 7.46 5.82 15.66
C VAL A 23 7.05 7.25 15.97
N LEU A 24 5.78 7.58 15.75
CA LEU A 24 5.29 8.93 15.98
C LEU A 24 4.63 9.11 17.34
N GLU A 25 5.00 10.20 17.98
CA GLU A 25 4.24 10.85 19.03
C GLU A 25 2.84 11.27 18.51
N PRO A 26 1.77 11.21 19.32
CA PRO A 26 0.38 11.52 18.91
C PRO A 26 0.16 12.89 18.28
N LYS A 27 1.05 13.84 18.58
CA LYS A 27 0.96 15.23 18.13
C LYS A 27 1.91 15.54 16.96
N ALA A 28 2.70 14.57 16.52
CA ALA A 28 3.61 14.74 15.39
C ALA A 28 2.86 14.63 14.06
N THR A 29 3.39 15.29 13.02
CA THR A 29 2.88 15.16 11.65
C THR A 29 3.02 13.73 11.18
N LYS A 30 1.89 13.10 10.82
CA LYS A 30 1.86 11.72 10.33
C LYS A 30 2.45 11.61 8.93
N PRO A 31 3.32 10.62 8.65
CA PRO A 31 3.72 10.35 7.28
C PRO A 31 2.50 9.93 6.48
N LYS A 32 2.42 10.43 5.26
CA LYS A 32 1.37 10.10 4.29
C LYS A 32 1.95 9.14 3.28
N LEU A 33 1.35 7.96 3.20
CA LEU A 33 1.63 7.00 2.13
C LEU A 33 0.62 7.22 1.00
N ASN A 34 1.07 7.81 -0.09
CA ASN A 34 0.27 8.00 -1.29
C ASN A 34 0.41 6.74 -2.17
N LEU A 35 -0.72 6.12 -2.51
CA LEU A 35 -0.79 4.92 -3.34
C LEU A 35 -1.60 5.21 -4.61
N LYS A 36 -1.06 4.83 -5.76
CA LYS A 36 -1.78 4.86 -7.04
C LYS A 36 -1.60 3.53 -7.77
N ILE A 37 -2.72 2.96 -8.21
CA ILE A 37 -2.77 1.70 -8.95
C ILE A 37 -3.32 2.03 -10.33
N ILE A 38 -2.58 1.67 -11.38
CA ILE A 38 -2.94 1.98 -12.77
C ILE A 38 -2.87 0.71 -13.58
N LYS A 39 -3.90 0.43 -14.38
CA LYS A 39 -3.80 -0.61 -15.41
C LYS A 39 -3.11 -0.03 -16.63
N ASP A 40 -1.99 -0.62 -17.03
CA ASP A 40 -1.31 -0.23 -18.25
C ASP A 40 -2.15 -0.63 -19.47
N GLY A 41 -2.43 0.33 -20.36
CA GLY A 41 -3.25 0.09 -21.55
C GLY A 41 -2.57 -0.79 -22.59
N THR A 42 -1.23 -0.86 -22.59
CA THR A 42 -0.46 -1.62 -23.58
C THR A 42 -0.21 -3.06 -23.14
N SER A 43 0.39 -3.26 -21.96
CA SER A 43 0.68 -4.61 -21.44
C SER A 43 -0.53 -5.25 -20.73
N GLY A 44 -1.43 -4.43 -20.19
CA GLY A 44 -2.48 -4.88 -19.28
C GLY A 44 -1.99 -5.19 -17.86
N ASP A 45 -0.71 -4.93 -17.55
CA ASP A 45 -0.15 -5.07 -16.22
C ASP A 45 -0.74 -4.03 -15.26
N TRP A 46 -0.80 -4.36 -13.98
CA TRP A 46 -1.20 -3.43 -12.93
C TRP A 46 0.04 -2.77 -12.33
N LEU A 47 0.25 -1.50 -12.64
CA LEU A 47 1.36 -0.67 -12.18
C LEU A 47 1.08 -0.11 -10.79
N ILE A 48 2.03 -0.28 -9.88
CA ILE A 48 1.94 0.18 -8.50
C ILE A 48 2.87 1.36 -8.29
N HIS A 49 2.30 2.50 -7.91
CA HIS A 49 3.04 3.71 -7.60
C HIS A 49 2.87 4.05 -6.12
N VAL A 50 3.97 4.37 -5.45
CA VAL A 50 3.99 4.67 -4.02
C VAL A 50 4.86 5.89 -3.75
N GLY A 51 4.40 6.75 -2.84
CA GLY A 51 5.15 7.92 -2.37
C GLY A 51 4.96 8.13 -0.88
N LEU A 52 6.05 8.13 -0.11
CA LEU A 52 6.04 8.51 1.30
C LEU A 52 6.28 10.03 1.41
N ASN A 53 5.27 10.79 1.82
CA ASN A 53 5.29 12.26 1.90
C ASN A 53 5.63 12.98 0.58
N ARG A 54 5.39 12.32 -0.56
CA ARG A 54 5.72 12.82 -1.90
C ARG A 54 4.78 12.25 -2.95
N GLU A 55 4.89 12.75 -4.17
CA GLU A 55 4.17 12.20 -5.31
C GLU A 55 4.52 10.71 -5.54
N PRO A 56 3.52 9.85 -5.83
CA PRO A 56 3.76 8.43 -6.08
C PRO A 56 4.66 8.20 -7.30
N ALA A 57 5.72 7.43 -7.11
CA ALA A 57 6.59 6.95 -8.20
C ALA A 57 6.38 5.45 -8.42
N LEU A 58 6.63 4.96 -9.64
CA LEU A 58 6.51 3.54 -9.98
C LEU A 58 7.47 2.72 -9.11
N ILE A 59 6.93 1.74 -8.38
CA ILE A 59 7.73 0.81 -7.57
C ILE A 59 7.75 -0.62 -8.13
N GLY A 60 6.88 -0.90 -9.10
CA GLY A 60 6.80 -2.20 -9.76
C GLY A 60 5.41 -2.48 -10.30
N ARG A 61 5.17 -3.74 -10.66
CA ARG A 61 3.95 -4.17 -11.36
C ARG A 61 3.51 -5.58 -10.98
N PHE A 62 2.22 -5.83 -11.08
CA PHE A 62 1.67 -7.19 -11.15
C PHE A 62 1.36 -7.52 -12.61
N PRO A 63 1.99 -8.56 -13.19
CA PRO A 63 1.73 -8.96 -14.56
C PRO A 63 0.26 -9.28 -14.81
N ARG A 64 -0.26 -8.91 -15.98
CA ARG A 64 -1.62 -9.25 -16.44
C ARG A 64 -1.91 -10.74 -16.28
N SER A 65 -0.91 -11.59 -16.54
CA SER A 65 -1.01 -13.05 -16.52
C SER A 65 -1.36 -13.64 -15.15
N LEU A 66 -1.20 -12.87 -14.06
CA LEU A 66 -1.61 -13.31 -12.73
C LEU A 66 -3.13 -13.29 -12.53
N PHE A 67 -3.86 -12.57 -13.38
CA PHE A 67 -5.29 -12.39 -13.26
C PHE A 67 -6.03 -13.28 -14.26
N THR A 68 -6.76 -14.27 -13.76
CA THR A 68 -7.63 -15.14 -14.57
C THR A 68 -9.08 -14.69 -14.50
N GLY A 69 -9.89 -15.01 -15.50
CA GLY A 69 -11.35 -14.82 -15.45
C GLY A 69 -11.78 -13.34 -15.34
N GLY A 70 -11.81 -12.61 -16.46
CA GLY A 70 -12.32 -11.22 -16.56
C GLY A 70 -11.53 -10.14 -15.80
N PHE A 71 -10.82 -10.50 -14.72
CA PHE A 71 -10.00 -9.60 -13.90
C PHE A 71 -8.74 -9.10 -14.62
N SER A 72 -8.32 -9.78 -15.69
CA SER A 72 -7.26 -9.30 -16.58
C SER A 72 -7.73 -8.11 -17.43
N ASP A 73 -9.03 -7.97 -17.67
CA ASP A 73 -9.57 -6.92 -18.53
C ASP A 73 -9.96 -5.68 -17.73
N LYS A 74 -10.66 -5.87 -16.61
CA LYS A 74 -11.07 -4.78 -15.72
C LYS A 74 -11.15 -5.21 -14.27
N ALA A 75 -10.91 -4.26 -13.36
CA ALA A 75 -11.33 -4.42 -11.97
C ALA A 75 -12.85 -4.28 -11.90
N ASN A 76 -13.52 -5.17 -11.16
CA ASN A 76 -14.96 -5.06 -10.91
C ASN A 76 -15.29 -4.58 -9.48
N ARG A 77 -14.27 -4.51 -8.61
CA ARG A 77 -14.37 -4.10 -7.21
C ARG A 77 -13.05 -3.48 -6.76
N VAL A 78 -13.16 -2.49 -5.89
CA VAL A 78 -12.03 -1.92 -5.14
C VAL A 78 -12.28 -2.24 -3.67
N LEU A 79 -11.34 -2.95 -3.05
CA LEU A 79 -11.35 -3.22 -1.61
C LEU A 79 -10.11 -2.59 -0.99
N PHE A 80 -10.32 -1.91 0.13
CA PHE A 80 -9.25 -1.38 0.96
C PHE A 80 -9.49 -1.81 2.41
N GLY A 81 -8.43 -2.19 3.11
CA GLY A 81 -8.47 -2.57 4.51
C GLY A 81 -7.08 -2.83 5.05
N GLY A 82 -7.00 -3.15 6.33
CA GLY A 82 -5.79 -3.62 6.99
C GLY A 82 -5.95 -5.07 7.42
N VAL A 83 -4.92 -5.88 7.20
CA VAL A 83 -4.79 -7.20 7.84
C VAL A 83 -3.60 -7.14 8.77
N VAL A 84 -3.79 -7.62 9.99
CA VAL A 84 -2.74 -7.70 11.00
C VAL A 84 -2.59 -9.16 11.40
N THR A 85 -1.35 -9.65 11.37
CA THR A 85 -1.00 -11.00 11.81
C THR A 85 0.18 -10.87 12.75
N ALA A 86 0.06 -11.43 13.94
CA ALA A 86 1.12 -11.41 14.94
C ALA A 86 1.28 -12.80 15.57
N PRO A 87 2.51 -13.22 15.93
CA PRO A 87 2.73 -14.39 16.75
C PRO A 87 1.99 -14.27 18.09
N ILE A 88 1.51 -15.40 18.63
CA ILE A 88 0.88 -15.44 19.97
C ILE A 88 1.91 -15.05 21.04
N THR A 89 3.16 -15.48 20.87
CA THR A 89 4.27 -15.18 21.79
C THR A 89 5.13 -14.05 21.25
N ASN A 90 5.35 -13.02 22.07
CA ASN A 90 6.18 -11.85 21.74
C ASN A 90 5.79 -11.15 20.42
N PRO A 91 4.52 -10.69 20.28
CA PRO A 91 4.09 -9.96 19.10
C PRO A 91 4.91 -8.67 18.95
N PRO A 92 5.26 -8.25 17.72
CA PRO A 92 5.89 -6.95 17.52
C PRO A 92 4.93 -5.84 17.96
N PRO A 93 5.43 -4.68 18.41
CA PRO A 93 4.58 -3.53 18.72
C PRO A 93 3.68 -3.19 17.52
N MET A 94 2.36 -3.19 17.72
CA MET A 94 1.39 -2.91 16.66
C MET A 94 0.78 -1.52 16.87
N GLY A 95 1.15 -0.59 16.00
CA GLY A 95 0.67 0.79 16.08
C GLY A 95 1.25 1.56 17.26
N SER A 96 0.59 2.67 17.62
CA SER A 96 1.08 3.62 18.61
C SER A 96 0.60 3.35 20.04
N GLY A 97 -0.33 2.40 20.23
CA GLY A 97 -0.95 2.11 21.54
C GLY A 97 -1.97 3.15 22.02
N TYR A 98 -2.22 4.21 21.24
CA TYR A 98 -3.20 5.25 21.58
C TYR A 98 -4.63 4.82 21.22
N LEU A 99 -5.58 5.15 22.09
CA LEU A 99 -7.00 5.00 21.79
C LEU A 99 -7.40 5.97 20.67
N PRO A 100 -8.31 5.58 19.74
CA PRO A 100 -8.76 6.40 18.63
C PRO A 100 -9.75 7.50 19.08
N THR A 101 -9.38 8.30 20.08
CA THR A 101 -10.24 9.34 20.68
C THR A 101 -10.17 10.68 19.94
N SER A 102 -9.25 10.81 18.99
CA SER A 102 -9.11 11.99 18.13
C SER A 102 -8.61 11.60 16.73
N GLU A 103 -8.86 12.44 15.73
CA GLU A 103 -8.43 12.18 14.34
C GLU A 103 -6.90 11.97 14.21
N ASN A 104 -6.12 12.55 15.12
CA ASN A 104 -4.68 12.43 15.15
C ASN A 104 -4.16 11.25 15.99
N SER A 105 -5.02 10.44 16.61
CA SER A 105 -4.60 9.31 17.45
C SER A 105 -4.45 7.97 16.73
N ALA A 106 -5.03 7.80 15.53
CA ALA A 106 -4.98 6.54 14.77
C ALA A 106 -4.59 6.73 13.30
N ALA A 107 -4.20 5.67 12.60
CA ALA A 107 -4.01 5.73 11.15
C ALA A 107 -5.34 6.02 10.45
N SER A 108 -5.30 6.83 9.39
CA SER A 108 -6.49 7.18 8.59
C SER A 108 -6.20 7.01 7.10
N ILE A 109 -7.27 6.84 6.34
CA ILE A 109 -7.24 6.82 4.88
C ILE A 109 -8.18 7.90 4.38
N SER A 110 -7.71 8.64 3.39
CA SER A 110 -8.43 9.76 2.79
C SER A 110 -8.13 9.83 1.30
N ASN A 111 -8.89 10.64 0.57
CA ASN A 111 -8.66 10.93 -0.86
C ASN A 111 -8.69 9.68 -1.76
N ILE A 112 -9.58 8.72 -1.47
CA ILE A 112 -9.81 7.56 -2.33
C ILE A 112 -10.52 8.04 -3.60
N GLN A 113 -9.95 7.74 -4.76
CA GLN A 113 -10.51 8.07 -6.06
C GLN A 113 -10.50 6.82 -6.95
N LEU A 114 -11.61 6.61 -7.66
CA LEU A 114 -11.70 5.67 -8.76
C LEU A 114 -11.63 6.46 -10.06
N ILE A 115 -10.71 6.07 -10.94
CA ILE A 115 -10.54 6.64 -12.27
C ILE A 115 -10.73 5.47 -13.25
N ASP A 116 -11.74 5.55 -14.10
CA ASP A 116 -12.09 4.57 -15.16
C ASP A 116 -12.05 5.27 -16.52
#